data_AF-A0A8S3PQ80-F1
#
_entry.id   AF-A0A8S3PQ80-F1
#
_cell.length_a   1.000
_cell.length_b   1.000
_cell.length_c   1.000
_cell.angle_alpha   90.00
_cell.angle_beta   90.00
_cell.angle_gamma   90.00
#
_symmetry.space_group_name_H-M   'P 1'
#
loop_
_entity.id
_entity.type
_entity.pdbx_description
1 polymer ?
#
loop_
_entity_poly.entity_id
_entity_poly.type
_entity_poly.pdbx_seq_one_letter_code
_entity_poly.pdbx_strand_id
1 'polypeptide(L)'
;MINGDFGLKTMVLKYLQHGGDKFPNLLSGFVSMSTVSDNVLFQSETTRKYDIPLTHLDYPYIEKCTDTKELERILRILRSGDEGFYPDLETFCEERIEKLNPKSRVLRKEVPLGRPGDLAKDEWKKIDTDLKTWEMDMKTTESSKKRYTDSFDDPELPPIRSGFMNGASNQSNEADAGKKSKRVTPRDYKEWDKFDIDKELDDVDKKDKKEEKKHTKSSTVVPHK
;
A
#
# COMPACT_ATOMS: atom_id res chain seq x y z
N MET A 1 50.48 -47.72 40.59
CA MET A 1 51.01 -48.05 41.92
C MET A 1 50.59 -46.94 42.87
N ILE A 2 49.81 -47.32 43.90
CA ILE A 2 49.67 -46.72 45.25
C ILE A 2 49.04 -45.30 45.30
N ASN A 3 47.71 -45.19 45.46
CA ASN A 3 46.95 -45.03 46.73
C ASN A 3 46.88 -43.54 47.18
N GLY A 4 45.78 -43.00 47.72
CA GLY A 4 44.70 -43.69 48.38
C GLY A 4 43.48 -42.84 48.69
N ASP A 5 42.48 -43.63 49.05
CA ASP A 5 41.12 -43.41 49.48
C ASP A 5 41.03 -42.77 50.89
N PHE A 6 39.80 -42.62 51.37
CA PHE A 6 39.29 -42.21 52.71
C PHE A 6 38.91 -40.72 52.86
N GLY A 7 37.68 -40.38 53.27
CA GLY A 7 36.62 -41.23 53.75
C GLY A 7 35.34 -40.47 54.13
N LEU A 8 34.27 -41.25 54.13
CA LEU A 8 32.94 -40.99 54.65
C LEU A 8 32.94 -40.47 56.09
N LYS A 9 32.13 -39.44 56.36
CA LYS A 9 31.37 -39.22 57.62
C LYS A 9 30.07 -38.49 57.25
N THR A 10 28.93 -39.15 57.07
CA THR A 10 27.99 -39.57 58.13
C THR A 10 28.03 -38.71 59.40
N MET A 11 27.06 -37.81 59.54
CA MET A 11 26.45 -37.52 60.83
C MET A 11 24.95 -37.32 60.68
N VAL A 12 24.25 -38.02 61.56
CA VAL A 12 22.81 -38.23 61.64
C VAL A 12 22.36 -37.65 63.00
N LEU A 13 21.14 -37.09 63.01
CA LEU A 13 20.28 -36.78 64.16
C LEU A 13 20.62 -35.58 65.08
N LYS A 14 19.67 -34.63 65.14
CA LYS A 14 18.80 -34.50 66.31
C LYS A 14 17.48 -33.78 66.01
N TYR A 15 16.40 -34.50 66.33
CA TYR A 15 15.00 -34.10 66.47
C TYR A 15 14.75 -33.41 67.83
N LEU A 16 13.68 -32.58 67.89
CA LEU A 16 12.78 -32.14 69.01
C LEU A 16 12.45 -30.64 68.79
N GLN A 17 11.26 -30.07 69.00
CA GLN A 17 9.90 -30.48 69.40
C GLN A 17 9.05 -29.18 69.36
N HIS A 18 7.81 -29.21 68.84
CA HIS A 18 6.56 -28.73 69.51
C HIS A 18 5.41 -28.39 68.54
N GLY A 19 4.24 -28.97 68.83
CA GLY A 19 2.88 -28.55 68.42
C GLY A 19 2.43 -29.14 67.08
N GLY A 20 1.52 -30.12 66.96
CA GLY A 20 0.39 -30.47 67.81
C GLY A 20 -0.87 -29.75 67.35
N ASP A 21 -1.57 -30.28 66.34
CA ASP A 21 -3.03 -30.53 66.40
C ASP A 21 -3.64 -31.08 65.07
N LYS A 22 -4.21 -32.30 65.21
CA LYS A 22 -5.52 -32.76 64.71
C LYS A 22 -5.74 -32.91 63.19
N PHE A 23 -5.58 -34.16 62.71
CA PHE A 23 -6.36 -34.71 61.59
C PHE A 23 -7.31 -35.80 62.11
N PRO A 24 -8.61 -35.77 61.76
CA PRO A 24 -9.43 -36.97 61.71
C PRO A 24 -9.50 -37.55 60.30
N ASN A 25 -9.33 -38.87 60.27
CA ASN A 25 -9.37 -39.79 59.14
C ASN A 25 -10.80 -40.07 58.61
N LEU A 26 -10.81 -40.62 57.38
CA LEU A 26 -11.75 -41.60 56.79
C LEU A 26 -13.09 -41.11 56.20
N LEU A 27 -13.18 -41.26 54.88
CA LEU A 27 -14.22 -42.00 54.12
C LEU A 27 -13.73 -42.07 52.66
N SER A 28 -13.16 -43.20 52.21
CA SER A 28 -13.89 -44.24 51.46
C SER A 28 -14.83 -43.64 50.39
N GLY A 29 -14.26 -43.37 49.21
CA GLY A 29 -14.99 -43.05 47.99
C GLY A 29 -14.27 -43.68 46.81
N PHE A 30 -14.56 -44.95 46.55
CA PHE A 30 -14.16 -45.65 45.33
C PHE A 30 -14.87 -44.98 44.14
N VAL A 31 -14.23 -43.99 43.51
CA VAL A 31 -14.66 -43.48 42.21
C VAL A 31 -14.18 -44.48 41.16
N SER A 32 -15.12 -45.24 40.64
CA SER A 32 -14.97 -46.06 39.45
C SER A 32 -14.51 -45.17 38.29
N MET A 33 -13.24 -45.26 37.93
CA MET A 33 -12.69 -44.72 36.69
C MET A 33 -13.16 -45.63 35.55
N SER A 34 -14.41 -45.42 35.10
CA SER A 34 -14.80 -45.87 33.78
C SER A 34 -14.06 -44.98 32.78
N THR A 35 -13.01 -45.50 32.17
CA THR A 35 -12.39 -44.89 30.98
C THR A 35 -13.39 -44.98 29.84
N VAL A 36 -14.34 -44.05 29.84
CA VAL A 36 -15.09 -43.66 28.67
C VAL A 36 -14.07 -43.22 27.65
N SER A 37 -13.95 -44.01 26.59
CA SER A 37 -13.51 -43.62 25.26
C SER A 37 -12.70 -42.32 25.19
N ASP A 38 -11.38 -42.46 25.06
CA ASP A 38 -10.45 -41.37 24.70
C ASP A 38 -10.74 -40.86 23.28
N ASN A 39 -11.89 -40.19 23.11
CA ASN A 39 -12.31 -39.59 21.85
C ASN A 39 -13.20 -38.35 22.08
N VAL A 40 -13.01 -37.64 23.20
CA VAL A 40 -13.89 -36.52 23.60
C VAL A 40 -13.14 -35.29 24.11
N LEU A 41 -11.91 -35.04 23.62
CA LEU A 41 -11.22 -33.76 23.86
C LEU A 41 -10.38 -33.28 22.67
N PHE A 42 -10.92 -33.42 21.46
CA PHE A 42 -10.69 -32.40 20.43
C PHE A 42 -11.95 -31.54 20.42
N GLN A 43 -12.06 -30.64 21.41
CA GLN A 43 -12.88 -29.45 21.17
C GLN A 43 -12.33 -28.84 19.90
N SER A 44 -13.18 -28.64 18.90
CA SER A 44 -12.82 -28.07 17.61
C SER A 44 -12.29 -26.66 17.84
N GLU A 45 -10.99 -26.57 18.13
CA GLU A 45 -10.28 -25.31 18.19
C GLU A 45 -10.44 -24.66 16.82
N THR A 46 -11.05 -23.48 16.81
CA THR A 46 -11.18 -22.70 15.61
C THR A 46 -9.95 -21.81 15.47
N THR A 47 -9.55 -21.57 14.23
CA THR A 47 -8.40 -20.74 13.92
C THR A 47 -8.62 -19.32 14.40
N ARG A 48 -7.60 -18.72 15.00
CA ARG A 48 -7.69 -17.42 15.71
C ARG A 48 -8.15 -16.25 14.82
N LYS A 49 -7.82 -16.30 13.52
CA LYS A 49 -8.05 -15.19 12.59
C LYS A 49 -9.35 -15.25 11.81
N TYR A 50 -9.84 -16.46 11.51
CA TYR A 50 -10.98 -16.64 10.60
C TYR A 50 -12.06 -17.58 11.16
N ASP A 51 -11.91 -18.05 12.40
CA ASP A 51 -12.86 -18.91 13.09
C ASP A 51 -13.20 -20.19 12.29
N ILE A 52 -12.20 -20.73 11.59
CA ILE A 52 -12.34 -21.96 10.81
C ILE A 52 -11.97 -23.14 11.72
N PRO A 53 -12.81 -24.17 11.85
CA PRO A 53 -12.48 -25.37 12.62
C PRO A 53 -11.19 -26.03 12.14
N LEU A 54 -10.33 -26.47 13.06
CA LEU A 54 -9.07 -27.14 12.71
C LEU A 54 -9.28 -28.38 11.82
N THR A 55 -10.42 -29.05 11.97
CA THR A 55 -10.84 -30.19 11.14
C THR A 55 -11.01 -29.86 9.64
N HIS A 56 -11.09 -28.57 9.30
CA HIS A 56 -11.17 -28.11 7.91
C HIS A 56 -9.78 -27.83 7.31
N LEU A 57 -8.71 -27.90 8.11
CA LEU A 57 -7.32 -27.79 7.64
C LEU A 57 -6.71 -29.16 7.32
N ASP A 58 -7.51 -30.03 6.72
CA ASP A 58 -7.12 -31.40 6.37
C ASP A 58 -7.23 -31.64 4.86
N TYR A 59 -6.29 -32.41 4.30
CA TYR A 59 -6.32 -32.86 2.90
C TYR A 59 -7.71 -33.35 2.41
N PRO A 60 -8.39 -34.29 3.10
CA PRO A 60 -9.69 -34.77 2.66
C PRO A 60 -10.80 -33.70 2.68
N TYR A 61 -10.68 -32.68 3.52
CA TYR A 61 -11.63 -31.56 3.53
C TYR A 61 -11.39 -30.63 2.34
N ILE A 62 -10.14 -30.22 2.13
CA ILE A 62 -9.75 -29.33 1.02
C ILE A 62 -10.10 -29.94 -0.34
N GLU A 63 -9.95 -31.27 -0.50
CA GLU A 63 -10.34 -31.98 -1.72
C GLU A 63 -11.84 -31.84 -2.01
N LYS A 64 -12.68 -32.03 -0.99
CA LYS A 64 -14.15 -31.98 -1.11
C LYS A 64 -14.72 -30.56 -1.12
N CYS A 65 -13.97 -29.59 -0.59
CA CYS A 65 -14.41 -28.20 -0.50
C CYS A 65 -14.60 -27.62 -1.91
N THR A 66 -15.72 -26.93 -2.11
CA THR A 66 -16.05 -26.19 -3.35
C THR A 66 -16.15 -24.68 -3.11
N ASP A 67 -16.12 -24.26 -1.85
CA ASP A 67 -16.23 -22.86 -1.45
C ASP A 67 -14.91 -22.13 -1.62
N THR A 68 -14.80 -21.36 -2.70
CA THR A 68 -13.61 -20.55 -3.03
C THR A 68 -13.18 -19.64 -1.88
N LYS A 69 -14.13 -18.99 -1.19
CA LYS A 69 -13.84 -18.08 -0.07
C LYS A 69 -13.29 -18.80 1.16
N GLU A 70 -13.75 -20.03 1.42
CA GLU A 70 -13.23 -20.82 2.55
C GLU A 70 -11.80 -21.27 2.27
N LEU A 71 -11.56 -21.81 1.08
CA LEU A 71 -10.21 -22.18 0.63
C LEU A 71 -9.24 -20.98 0.66
N GLU A 72 -9.69 -19.79 0.24
CA GLU A 72 -8.88 -18.57 0.34
C GLU A 72 -8.51 -18.21 1.79
N ARG A 73 -9.42 -18.43 2.76
CA ARG A 73 -9.13 -18.20 4.18
C ARG A 73 -8.18 -19.25 4.73
N ILE A 74 -8.39 -20.52 4.40
CA ILE A 74 -7.49 -21.63 4.77
C ILE A 74 -6.08 -21.35 4.27
N LEU A 75 -5.91 -20.97 3.00
CA LEU A 75 -4.60 -20.66 2.43
C LEU A 75 -3.92 -19.45 3.11
N ARG A 76 -4.70 -18.44 3.54
CA ARG A 76 -4.14 -17.32 4.34
C ARG A 76 -3.68 -17.75 5.73
N ILE A 77 -4.38 -18.68 6.36
CA ILE A 77 -3.98 -19.24 7.67
C ILE A 77 -2.67 -20.01 7.50
N LEU A 78 -2.60 -20.92 6.52
CA LEU A 78 -1.41 -21.73 6.23
C LEU A 78 -0.19 -20.83 5.96
N ARG A 79 -0.33 -19.78 5.14
CA ARG A 79 0.74 -18.81 4.89
C ARG A 79 1.15 -17.99 6.10
N SER A 80 0.21 -17.73 7.01
CA SER A 80 0.52 -16.98 8.23
C SER A 80 1.30 -17.81 9.26
N GLY A 81 1.30 -19.13 9.12
CA GLY A 81 2.01 -20.04 10.02
C GLY A 81 1.42 -20.14 11.42
N ASP A 82 0.19 -19.65 11.64
CA ASP A 82 -0.44 -19.63 12.97
C ASP A 82 -0.64 -21.04 13.55
N GLU A 83 -0.97 -22.03 12.71
CA GLU A 83 -1.24 -23.42 13.09
C GLU A 83 -0.04 -24.36 12.82
N GLY A 84 1.09 -23.81 12.36
CA GLY A 84 2.27 -24.57 11.94
C GLY A 84 2.64 -24.39 10.47
N PHE A 85 3.78 -24.96 10.07
CA PHE A 85 4.32 -24.87 8.72
C PHE A 85 4.12 -26.17 7.95
N TYR A 86 3.19 -26.16 6.98
CA TYR A 86 2.81 -27.32 6.19
C TYR A 86 2.88 -26.99 4.69
N PRO A 87 4.07 -27.07 4.07
CA PRO A 87 4.26 -26.64 2.69
C PRO A 87 3.44 -27.48 1.69
N ASP A 88 3.33 -28.78 1.92
CA ASP A 88 2.58 -29.69 1.05
C ASP A 88 1.06 -29.46 1.11
N LEU A 89 0.54 -29.05 2.26
CA LEU A 89 -0.87 -28.70 2.42
C LEU A 89 -1.19 -27.34 1.79
N GLU A 90 -0.24 -26.41 1.87
CA GLU A 90 -0.32 -25.11 1.21
C GLU A 90 -0.40 -25.28 -0.32
N THR A 91 0.51 -26.05 -0.91
CA THR A 91 0.51 -26.30 -2.37
C THR A 91 -0.76 -27.03 -2.81
N PHE A 92 -1.23 -28.01 -2.04
CA PHE A 92 -2.48 -28.70 -2.33
C PHE A 92 -3.69 -27.74 -2.31
N CYS A 93 -3.74 -26.80 -1.36
CA CYS A 93 -4.74 -25.73 -1.36
C CYS A 93 -4.61 -24.81 -2.58
N GLU A 94 -3.39 -24.42 -2.96
CA GLU A 94 -3.13 -23.58 -4.14
C GLU A 94 -3.68 -24.25 -5.42
N GLU A 95 -3.32 -25.51 -5.67
CA GLU A 95 -3.80 -26.28 -6.83
C GLU A 95 -5.32 -26.40 -6.86
N ARG A 96 -5.95 -26.60 -5.69
CA ARG A 96 -7.41 -26.68 -5.59
C ARG A 96 -8.07 -25.35 -5.92
N ILE A 97 -7.53 -24.25 -5.42
CA ILE A 97 -8.03 -22.89 -5.72
C ILE A 97 -7.80 -22.57 -7.21
N GLU A 98 -6.68 -22.98 -7.80
CA GLU A 98 -6.41 -22.76 -9.23
C GLU A 98 -7.45 -23.44 -10.12
N LYS A 99 -7.85 -24.68 -9.79
CA LYS A 99 -8.91 -25.42 -10.50
C LYS A 99 -10.27 -24.75 -10.42
N LEU A 100 -10.61 -24.09 -9.31
CA LEU A 100 -11.91 -23.44 -9.10
C LEU A 100 -11.93 -21.98 -9.57
N ASN A 101 -10.88 -21.22 -9.26
CA ASN A 101 -10.77 -19.80 -9.56
C ASN A 101 -9.31 -19.39 -9.87
N PRO A 102 -8.88 -19.50 -11.14
CA PRO A 102 -7.51 -19.19 -11.56
C PRO A 102 -7.17 -17.69 -11.48
N LYS A 103 -8.15 -16.81 -11.31
CA LYS A 103 -7.94 -15.35 -11.20
C LYS A 103 -7.98 -14.84 -9.76
N SER A 104 -8.07 -15.74 -8.77
CA SER A 104 -8.15 -15.36 -7.36
C SER A 104 -6.90 -14.57 -6.92
N ARG A 105 -7.09 -13.60 -6.02
CA ARG A 105 -6.01 -12.73 -5.55
C ARG A 105 -4.99 -13.49 -4.71
N VAL A 106 -5.42 -14.55 -4.03
CA VAL A 106 -4.58 -15.31 -3.09
C VAL A 106 -3.49 -16.10 -3.81
N LEU A 107 -3.72 -16.50 -5.07
CA LEU A 107 -2.72 -17.17 -5.92
C LEU A 107 -1.64 -16.23 -6.46
N ARG A 108 -1.77 -14.90 -6.29
CA ARG A 108 -0.73 -13.97 -6.74
C ARG A 108 0.49 -14.13 -5.85
N LYS A 109 1.62 -14.49 -6.47
CA LYS A 109 2.93 -14.58 -5.82
C LYS A 109 3.68 -13.28 -6.04
N GLU A 110 4.41 -12.83 -5.03
CA GLU A 110 5.31 -11.69 -5.17
C GLU A 110 6.45 -12.10 -6.09
N VAL A 111 6.55 -11.43 -7.24
CA VAL A 111 7.63 -11.62 -8.21
C VAL A 111 8.55 -10.39 -8.08
N PRO A 112 9.88 -10.55 -8.00
CA PRO A 112 10.78 -9.41 -8.01
C PRO A 112 10.56 -8.57 -9.26
N LEU A 113 10.75 -7.24 -9.14
CA LEU A 113 10.63 -6.35 -10.29
C LEU A 113 11.62 -6.79 -11.37
N GLY A 114 11.10 -6.96 -12.59
CA GLY A 114 11.89 -7.33 -13.75
C GLY A 114 13.00 -6.32 -14.00
N ARG A 115 14.23 -6.82 -14.07
CA ARG A 115 15.41 -6.04 -14.45
C ARG A 115 15.45 -5.91 -15.96
N PRO A 116 16.14 -4.90 -16.50
CA PRO A 116 16.35 -4.80 -17.94
C PRO A 116 17.05 -6.05 -18.54
N GLY A 117 17.80 -6.81 -17.75
CA GLY A 117 18.41 -8.07 -18.20
C GLY A 117 17.46 -9.26 -18.31
N ASP A 118 16.24 -9.16 -17.78
CA ASP A 118 15.30 -10.29 -17.67
C ASP A 118 14.48 -10.50 -18.95
N LEU A 119 14.46 -9.51 -19.84
CA LEU A 119 13.80 -9.60 -21.14
C LEU A 119 14.71 -10.25 -22.18
N ALA A 120 14.15 -11.09 -23.05
CA ALA A 120 14.91 -11.71 -24.12
C ALA A 120 15.38 -10.65 -25.15
N LYS A 121 16.49 -10.93 -25.84
CA LYS A 121 17.03 -9.99 -26.86
C LYS A 121 16.02 -9.68 -27.97
N ASP A 122 15.16 -10.63 -28.31
CA ASP A 122 14.15 -10.42 -29.35
C ASP A 122 12.99 -9.55 -28.86
N GLU A 123 12.63 -9.64 -27.58
CA GLU A 123 11.67 -8.72 -26.94
C GLU A 123 12.26 -7.31 -26.87
N TRP A 124 13.54 -7.19 -26.55
CA TRP A 124 14.26 -5.92 -26.60
C TRP A 124 14.27 -5.29 -27.99
N LYS A 125 14.52 -6.08 -29.03
CA LYS A 125 14.44 -5.60 -30.41
C LYS A 125 13.04 -5.14 -30.75
N LYS A 126 12.00 -5.88 -30.32
CA LYS A 126 10.61 -5.48 -30.52
C LYS A 126 10.29 -4.13 -29.86
N ILE A 127 10.71 -3.95 -28.61
CA ILE A 127 10.53 -2.69 -27.89
C ILE A 127 11.26 -1.55 -28.62
N ASP A 128 12.51 -1.78 -29.06
CA ASP A 128 13.29 -0.80 -29.81
C ASP A 128 12.64 -0.44 -31.16
N THR A 129 12.11 -1.43 -31.89
CA THR A 129 11.41 -1.19 -33.16
C THR A 129 10.10 -0.44 -32.95
N ASP A 130 9.36 -0.77 -31.89
CA ASP A 130 8.09 -0.11 -31.58
C ASP A 130 8.33 1.37 -31.21
N LEU A 131 9.38 1.64 -30.41
CA LEU A 131 9.79 3.00 -30.05
C LEU A 131 10.23 3.81 -31.29
N LYS A 132 11.03 3.22 -32.18
CA LYS A 132 11.46 3.87 -33.43
C LYS A 132 10.30 4.14 -34.37
N THR A 133 9.35 3.21 -34.45
CA THR A 133 8.15 3.38 -35.28
C THR A 133 7.30 4.53 -34.76
N TRP A 134 7.10 4.60 -33.44
CA TRP A 134 6.40 5.74 -32.83
C TRP A 134 7.13 7.07 -33.04
N GLU A 135 8.46 7.10 -32.92
CA GLU A 135 9.25 8.31 -33.19
C GLU A 135 9.08 8.78 -34.64
N MET A 136 9.10 7.86 -35.60
CA MET A 136 8.87 8.16 -37.02
C MET A 136 7.45 8.67 -37.29
N ASP A 137 6.44 8.04 -36.69
CA ASP A 137 5.04 8.46 -36.78
C ASP A 137 4.83 9.89 -36.23
N MET A 138 5.47 10.21 -35.10
CA MET A 138 5.42 11.56 -34.54
C MET A 138 6.14 12.59 -35.43
N LYS A 139 7.31 12.27 -35.97
CA LYS A 139 8.03 13.17 -36.90
C LYS A 139 7.26 13.42 -38.19
N THR A 140 6.61 12.40 -38.74
CA THR A 140 5.77 12.55 -39.95
C THR A 140 4.52 13.37 -39.65
N THR A 141 3.88 13.15 -38.50
CA THR A 141 2.73 13.95 -38.05
C THR A 141 3.12 15.41 -37.81
N GLU A 142 4.26 15.66 -37.16
CA GLU A 142 4.77 17.01 -36.89
C GLU A 142 5.13 17.74 -38.18
N SER A 143 5.88 17.09 -39.08
CA SER A 143 6.25 17.69 -40.37
C SER A 143 5.03 18.00 -41.24
N SER A 144 4.00 17.16 -41.20
CA SER A 144 2.73 17.41 -41.89
C SER A 144 1.98 18.61 -41.30
N LYS A 145 1.97 18.76 -39.97
CA LYS A 145 1.34 19.90 -39.29
C LYS A 145 2.13 21.20 -39.48
N LYS A 146 3.47 21.15 -39.46
CA LYS A 146 4.33 22.32 -39.66
C LYS A 146 4.17 22.93 -41.05
N ARG A 147 3.92 22.10 -42.07
CA ARG A 147 3.57 22.57 -43.43
C ARG A 147 2.24 23.31 -43.49
N TYR A 148 1.33 23.08 -42.55
CA TYR A 148 0.09 23.82 -42.45
C TYR A 148 0.31 25.14 -41.68
N THR A 149 1.04 25.14 -40.57
CA THR A 149 1.22 26.33 -39.72
C THR A 149 2.13 27.42 -40.28
N ASP A 150 3.01 27.11 -41.23
CA ASP A 150 3.91 28.09 -41.87
C ASP A 150 3.21 28.96 -42.94
N SER A 151 1.92 28.70 -43.20
CA SER A 151 1.14 29.40 -44.24
C SER A 151 -0.10 30.14 -43.71
N PHE A 152 -0.29 30.21 -42.38
CA PHE A 152 -1.40 30.97 -41.78
C PHE A 152 -0.86 32.18 -41.00
N ASP A 153 -0.70 33.31 -41.69
CA ASP A 153 -1.07 34.60 -41.12
C ASP A 153 -2.61 34.64 -41.08
N ASP A 154 -3.22 33.87 -40.19
CA ASP A 154 -4.67 33.95 -39.93
C ASP A 154 -4.91 35.22 -39.08
N PRO A 155 -5.53 36.28 -39.64
CA PRO A 155 -5.73 37.54 -38.91
C PRO A 155 -6.69 37.41 -37.72
N GLU A 156 -7.40 36.28 -37.59
CA GLU A 156 -8.31 36.01 -36.48
C GLU A 156 -7.62 35.31 -35.28
N LEU A 157 -6.36 34.85 -35.45
CA LEU A 157 -5.59 34.20 -34.40
C LEU A 157 -4.40 35.07 -33.94
N PRO A 158 -4.10 35.12 -32.63
CA PRO A 158 -2.95 35.85 -32.13
C PRO A 158 -1.64 35.23 -32.63
N PRO A 159 -0.58 36.03 -32.85
CA PRO A 159 0.72 35.53 -33.30
C PRO A 159 1.27 34.42 -32.41
N ILE A 160 1.78 33.35 -33.03
CA ILE A 160 2.43 32.25 -32.32
C ILE A 160 3.63 32.82 -31.57
N ARG A 161 3.62 32.72 -30.24
CA ARG A 161 4.75 33.11 -29.38
C ARG A 161 5.89 32.10 -29.58
N SER A 162 6.70 32.28 -30.61
CA SER A 162 7.92 31.51 -30.79
C SER A 162 8.88 31.82 -29.64
N GLY A 163 9.04 30.87 -28.72
CA GLY A 163 10.04 30.96 -27.67
C GLY A 163 11.44 30.93 -28.29
N PHE A 164 12.11 32.08 -28.33
CA PHE A 164 13.55 32.15 -28.58
C PHE A 164 14.29 31.45 -27.44
N MET A 165 14.55 30.15 -27.58
CA MET A 165 15.58 29.48 -26.79
C MET A 165 16.95 29.81 -27.39
N ASN A 166 17.43 31.04 -27.19
CA ASN A 166 18.83 31.35 -27.42
C ASN A 166 19.61 30.93 -26.17
N GLY A 167 20.03 29.66 -26.15
CA GLY A 167 21.12 29.19 -25.29
C GLY A 167 22.42 29.85 -25.75
N ALA A 168 23.01 30.63 -24.85
CA ALA A 168 24.20 31.44 -25.09
C ALA A 168 25.41 30.63 -25.59
N SER A 169 25.89 30.95 -26.79
CA SER A 169 27.29 30.79 -27.14
C SER A 169 28.09 31.88 -26.42
N ASN A 170 28.81 31.51 -25.38
CA ASN A 170 29.75 32.40 -24.68
C ASN A 170 30.91 32.76 -25.62
N GLN A 171 30.98 34.01 -26.09
CA GLN A 171 32.24 34.69 -26.37
C GLN A 171 32.16 36.19 -26.02
N SER A 172 33.27 36.64 -25.41
CA SER A 172 33.80 38.01 -25.22
C SER A 172 33.09 39.02 -24.30
N ASN A 173 33.72 39.21 -23.13
CA ASN A 173 34.31 40.43 -22.54
C ASN A 173 33.68 41.84 -22.66
N GLU A 174 33.88 42.52 -21.52
CA GLU A 174 33.97 43.95 -21.24
C GLU A 174 32.68 44.79 -21.13
N ALA A 175 32.73 45.69 -20.15
CA ALA A 175 31.63 46.36 -19.49
C ALA A 175 30.96 47.48 -20.32
N ASP A 176 29.64 47.58 -20.18
CA ASP A 176 28.94 48.86 -20.29
C ASP A 176 27.84 48.97 -19.23
N ALA A 177 27.92 50.02 -18.42
CA ALA A 177 26.99 50.33 -17.35
C ALA A 177 25.77 51.07 -17.91
N GLY A 178 25.00 50.38 -18.76
CA GLY A 178 23.70 50.83 -19.25
C GLY A 178 22.56 50.26 -18.41
N LYS A 179 21.61 51.11 -17.99
CA LYS A 179 20.43 50.76 -17.19
C LYS A 179 19.75 49.47 -17.69
N LYS A 180 19.97 48.37 -16.96
CA LYS A 180 19.27 47.11 -17.20
C LYS A 180 17.80 47.34 -16.88
N SER A 181 16.94 47.38 -17.90
CA SER A 181 15.50 47.19 -17.67
C SER A 181 15.38 45.92 -16.84
N LYS A 182 14.74 45.99 -15.67
CA LYS A 182 14.61 44.83 -14.79
C LYS A 182 13.93 43.74 -15.60
N ARG A 183 14.69 42.71 -16.00
CA ARG A 183 14.14 41.46 -16.49
C ARG A 183 13.07 41.08 -15.46
N VAL A 184 11.85 40.80 -15.91
CA VAL A 184 10.74 40.44 -15.01
C VAL A 184 11.16 39.15 -14.31
N THR A 185 11.81 39.28 -13.17
CA THR A 185 12.12 38.17 -12.30
C THR A 185 10.78 37.58 -11.89
N PRO A 186 10.58 36.26 -12.03
CA PRO A 186 9.39 35.62 -11.51
C PRO A 186 9.19 36.07 -10.07
N ARG A 187 7.95 36.45 -9.75
CA ARG A 187 7.59 37.02 -8.47
C ARG A 187 7.92 36.02 -7.36
N ASP A 188 8.55 36.47 -6.28
CA ASP A 188 8.98 35.57 -5.21
C ASP A 188 7.76 34.89 -4.57
N TYR A 189 7.82 33.58 -4.36
CA TYR A 189 6.74 32.80 -3.74
C TYR A 189 6.34 33.34 -2.36
N LYS A 190 7.26 34.00 -1.64
CA LYS A 190 6.98 34.65 -0.35
C LYS A 190 5.99 35.81 -0.44
N GLU A 191 5.72 36.32 -1.64
CA GLU A 191 4.69 37.35 -1.84
C GLU A 191 3.27 36.77 -1.83
N TRP A 192 3.11 35.49 -2.20
CA TRP A 192 1.84 34.80 -2.12
C TRP A 192 1.42 34.52 -0.68
N ASP A 193 2.39 34.31 0.21
CA ASP A 193 2.16 34.09 1.65
C ASP A 193 1.71 35.36 2.40
N LYS A 194 1.88 36.54 1.78
CA LYS A 194 1.41 37.82 2.32
C LYS A 194 -0.05 38.11 1.97
N PHE A 195 -0.64 37.30 1.09
CA PHE A 195 -2.02 37.49 0.66
C PHE A 195 -2.96 36.85 1.68
N ASP A 196 -3.63 37.70 2.44
CA ASP A 196 -4.65 37.30 3.41
C ASP A 196 -5.96 36.99 2.67
N ILE A 197 -6.17 35.71 2.37
CA ILE A 197 -7.33 35.21 1.62
C ILE A 197 -8.64 35.56 2.34
N ASP A 198 -8.66 35.45 3.67
CA ASP A 198 -9.85 35.69 4.47
C ASP A 198 -10.26 37.16 4.38
N LYS A 199 -9.29 38.07 4.47
CA LYS A 199 -9.54 39.50 4.34
C LYS A 199 -10.04 39.88 2.94
N GLU A 200 -9.49 39.30 1.88
CA GLU A 200 -9.94 39.59 0.51
C GLU A 200 -11.37 39.09 0.28
N LEU A 201 -11.70 37.88 0.75
CA LEU A 201 -13.06 37.35 0.69
C LEU A 201 -14.06 38.28 1.37
N ASP A 202 -13.68 38.80 2.55
CA ASP A 202 -14.48 39.73 3.33
C ASP A 202 -14.75 41.05 2.59
N ASP A 203 -13.78 41.53 1.83
CA ASP A 203 -13.87 42.77 1.05
C ASP A 203 -14.68 42.59 -0.25
N VAL A 204 -14.60 41.42 -0.88
CA VAL A 204 -15.47 41.02 -2.01
C VAL A 204 -16.93 40.96 -1.56
N ASP A 205 -17.21 40.27 -0.46
CA ASP A 205 -18.54 40.16 0.15
C ASP A 205 -19.16 41.53 0.44
N LYS A 206 -18.35 42.47 0.95
CA LYS A 206 -18.78 43.86 1.24
C LYS A 206 -19.03 44.65 -0.03
N LYS A 207 -18.30 44.37 -1.11
CA LYS A 207 -18.46 45.04 -2.41
C LYS A 207 -19.74 44.56 -3.10
N ASP A 208 -20.01 43.27 -3.10
CA ASP A 208 -21.24 42.68 -3.66
C ASP A 208 -22.48 43.21 -2.93
N LYS A 209 -22.44 43.25 -1.58
CA LYS A 209 -23.51 43.87 -0.75
C LYS A 209 -23.70 45.37 -1.02
N LYS A 210 -22.66 46.09 -1.47
CA LYS A 210 -22.76 47.51 -1.85
C LYS A 210 -23.33 47.69 -3.26
N GLU A 211 -23.08 46.76 -4.17
CA GLU A 211 -23.59 46.78 -5.54
C GLU A 211 -25.09 46.38 -5.57
N GLU A 212 -25.53 45.41 -4.77
CA GLU A 212 -26.95 45.07 -4.60
C GLU A 212 -27.79 46.25 -4.05
N LYS A 213 -27.22 47.01 -3.11
CA LYS A 213 -27.87 48.22 -2.55
C LYS A 213 -27.92 49.40 -3.52
N LYS A 214 -27.09 49.41 -4.56
CA LYS A 214 -27.13 50.41 -5.64
C LYS A 214 -28.14 50.03 -6.71
N HIS A 215 -28.25 48.75 -7.05
CA HIS A 215 -29.23 48.26 -8.03
C HIS A 215 -30.68 48.42 -7.56
N THR A 216 -30.94 48.25 -6.26
CA THR A 216 -32.29 48.40 -5.68
C THR A 216 -32.76 49.85 -5.54
N LYS A 217 -31.86 50.84 -5.56
CA LYS A 217 -32.21 52.28 -5.46
C LYS A 217 -32.45 52.96 -6.81
N SER A 218 -32.02 52.38 -7.93
CA SER A 218 -32.26 52.95 -9.26
C SER A 218 -33.61 52.52 -9.90
N SER A 219 -34.40 51.68 -9.22
CA SER A 219 -35.69 51.16 -9.72
C SER A 219 -36.89 51.81 -9.04
N THR A 220 -36.89 53.14 -8.86
CA THR A 220 -38.08 53.89 -8.44
C THR A 220 -38.16 55.23 -9.17
N VAL A 221 -38.61 55.22 -10.43
CA VAL A 221 -39.11 56.42 -11.13
C VAL A 221 -40.30 56.04 -12.05
N VAL A 222 -41.50 56.35 -11.53
CA VAL A 222 -42.75 56.87 -12.15
C VAL A 222 -43.45 56.11 -13.32
N PRO A 223 -44.75 55.76 -13.18
CA PRO A 223 -45.56 55.20 -14.26
C PRO A 223 -46.14 56.31 -15.16
N HIS A 224 -46.10 56.08 -16.48
CA HIS A 224 -46.68 56.95 -17.50
C HIS A 224 -48.21 56.78 -17.54
N LYS A 225 -48.94 57.91 -17.51
CA LYS A 225 -50.29 58.06 -18.06
C LYS A 225 -50.23 59.10 -19.18
#